data_AF-A0A352KZU2-F1
#
_entry.id   AF-A0A352KZU2-F1
#
_cell.length_a   1.000
_cell.length_b   1.000
_cell.length_c   1.000
_cell.angle_alpha   90.00
_cell.angle_beta   90.00
_cell.angle_gamma   90.00
#
_symmetry.space_group_name_H-M   'P 1'
#
loop_
_entity.id
_entity.type
_entity.pdbx_description
1 polymer ?
#
loop_
_entity_poly.entity_id
_entity_poly.type
_entity_poly.pdbx_seq_one_letter_code
_entity_poly.pdbx_strand_id
1 'polypeptide(L)'
;MDSFPSAARFTATRTGTALRLLLLLLALVSPWTVNDCHAQQPPLLERLTQAFNEVLNGLQAGPDAEVMQAVQIGVAVDPAENAGMKQVQQATQQRNLRLLNAAASWMNSVAALTPEQRMQVAQQIQQQLTAAPDLQQRRRNNPGAAAQSMAPILYGGPQGAGRSLANALVENVLQNVADEQQKQKLQAALQERASFQRTTFAAYIADLVDRRLFLTIQQAEKLTGIVDQHLQVAGEKSWHPLYSATPYSYFLPYENLWTCVTEQARKDVLNETQAQFLAETAKLGDSLDQMHLSSSQTPEEWLKFVEEASQKLEPWMLSAYRTRSQWYTESFQLSAEQTAALRLAALGATSSGLRGWRDQCYNTIDQMENHRQQFAGGGNFSFGLTRPDVYSQHENPSAIWQNAIDQLSLGQQAQTLKEQRKERRRQADSHCVTALLDQELWLLPEQREAIRKITLETLPKQEPFDHYDYFRDIILFCCPVLLADLDVVRQSLSAEQFEVWQGTAQLFRYNKDNRLVELNLQDQGQWTFQLNQ
;
A
#
# COMPACT_ATOMS: atom_id res chain seq x y z
N MET A 1 -33.57 10.98 81.33
CA MET A 1 -33.34 12.19 80.51
C MET A 1 -32.29 11.85 79.46
N ASP A 2 -32.54 10.95 78.53
CA ASP A 2 -33.60 10.85 77.50
C ASP A 2 -33.14 11.42 76.15
N SER A 3 -33.18 10.51 75.16
CA SER A 3 -33.52 10.69 73.73
C SER A 3 -32.55 11.38 72.74
N PHE A 4 -32.03 10.54 71.84
CA PHE A 4 -31.75 10.69 70.39
C PHE A 4 -32.94 11.31 69.57
N PRO A 5 -32.79 11.80 68.29
CA PRO A 5 -32.27 10.98 67.18
C PRO A 5 -31.44 11.64 66.05
N SER A 6 -30.86 10.73 65.27
CA SER A 6 -30.10 10.87 64.04
C SER A 6 -30.89 11.45 62.86
N ALA A 7 -30.21 12.14 61.94
CA ALA A 7 -30.65 12.25 60.55
C ALA A 7 -29.48 12.43 59.56
N ALA A 8 -29.34 11.40 58.71
CA ALA A 8 -28.86 11.41 57.33
C ALA A 8 -27.44 11.90 56.99
N ARG A 9 -26.50 10.94 56.98
CA ARG A 9 -25.44 10.89 55.96
C ARG A 9 -26.10 10.77 54.57
N PHE A 10 -25.93 11.76 53.71
CA PHE A 10 -26.24 11.65 52.28
C PHE A 10 -24.95 11.60 51.46
N THR A 11 -24.92 10.62 50.57
CA THR A 11 -23.83 10.19 49.70
C THR A 11 -23.47 11.23 48.63
N ALA A 12 -22.38 11.96 48.83
CA ALA A 12 -21.81 12.89 47.85
C ALA A 12 -20.59 12.28 47.13
N THR A 13 -20.77 11.23 46.33
CA THR A 13 -19.68 10.69 45.47
C THR A 13 -20.09 10.21 44.07
N ARG A 14 -21.38 10.28 43.69
CA ARG A 14 -21.83 9.99 42.30
C ARG A 14 -22.40 11.19 41.54
N THR A 15 -22.92 12.20 42.25
CA THR A 15 -23.51 13.39 41.63
C THR A 15 -22.47 14.43 41.23
N GLY A 16 -21.35 14.54 41.95
CA GLY A 16 -20.28 15.48 41.61
C GLY A 16 -19.49 15.11 40.34
N THR A 17 -19.32 13.81 40.08
CA THR A 17 -18.70 13.29 38.84
C THR A 17 -19.66 13.36 37.65
N ALA A 18 -20.95 13.08 37.85
CA ALA A 18 -21.98 13.28 36.82
C ALA A 18 -22.15 14.76 36.43
N LEU A 19 -22.09 15.68 37.41
CA LEU A 19 -22.16 17.12 37.15
C LEU A 19 -20.91 17.64 36.42
N ARG A 20 -19.72 17.07 36.71
CA ARG A 20 -18.48 17.36 35.97
C ARG A 20 -18.51 16.80 34.54
N LEU A 21 -19.07 15.61 34.33
CA LEU A 21 -19.32 15.04 33.00
C LEU A 21 -20.36 15.85 32.21
N LEU A 22 -21.41 16.35 32.87
CA LEU A 22 -22.42 17.21 32.26
C LEU A 22 -21.86 18.60 31.88
N LEU A 23 -20.98 19.16 32.71
CA LEU A 23 -20.26 20.41 32.42
C LEU A 23 -19.20 20.22 31.33
N LEU A 24 -18.57 19.04 31.24
CA LEU A 24 -17.72 18.64 30.11
C LEU A 24 -18.53 18.48 28.82
N LEU A 25 -19.72 17.87 28.90
CA LEU A 25 -20.67 17.76 27.78
C LEU A 25 -21.15 19.14 27.29
N LEU A 26 -21.43 20.07 28.20
CA LEU A 26 -21.83 21.43 27.84
C LEU A 26 -20.64 22.24 27.26
N ALA A 27 -19.43 22.10 27.81
CA ALA A 27 -18.25 22.78 27.27
C ALA A 27 -17.84 22.27 25.88
N LEU A 28 -18.00 20.96 25.60
CA LEU A 28 -17.68 20.35 24.30
C LEU A 28 -18.73 20.65 23.20
N VAL A 29 -19.94 21.07 23.57
CA VAL A 29 -21.04 21.38 22.63
C VAL A 29 -21.28 22.90 22.52
N SER A 30 -20.71 23.72 23.42
CA SER A 30 -21.05 25.14 23.55
C SER A 30 -20.59 26.13 22.46
N PRO A 31 -19.80 25.78 21.43
CA PRO A 31 -19.74 26.60 20.21
C PRO A 31 -20.55 25.97 19.05
N TRP A 32 -21.79 25.50 19.29
CA TRP A 32 -22.62 24.86 18.26
C TRP A 32 -24.12 25.25 18.27
N THR A 33 -24.48 26.43 18.79
CA THR A 33 -25.86 26.95 18.68
C THR A 33 -25.94 28.37 18.12
N VAL A 34 -25.13 28.68 17.11
CA VAL A 34 -25.34 29.86 16.26
C VAL A 34 -25.00 29.49 14.82
N ASN A 35 -25.90 28.71 14.21
CA ASN A 35 -26.20 28.82 12.79
C ASN A 35 -27.56 28.16 12.57
N ASP A 36 -28.55 29.00 12.39
CA ASP A 36 -29.92 28.63 12.08
C ASP A 36 -29.99 27.97 10.69
N CYS A 37 -29.92 26.65 10.64
CA CYS A 37 -30.59 25.84 9.63
C CYS A 37 -30.41 24.34 9.95
N HIS A 38 -31.52 23.59 9.89
CA HIS A 38 -31.61 22.11 10.01
C HIS A 38 -31.80 21.49 11.40
N ALA A 39 -32.56 22.15 12.29
CA ALA A 39 -33.26 21.46 13.37
C ALA A 39 -34.61 20.92 12.86
N GLN A 40 -34.69 19.63 12.51
CA GLN A 40 -35.92 18.79 12.52
C GLN A 40 -35.62 17.33 12.09
N GLN A 41 -35.54 16.42 13.07
CA GLN A 41 -36.01 15.03 12.97
C GLN A 41 -37.34 15.00 13.73
N PRO A 42 -38.50 14.40 13.31
CA PRO A 42 -38.75 12.94 13.11
C PRO A 42 -39.93 12.60 12.11
N PRO A 43 -40.55 11.38 12.06
CA PRO A 43 -40.07 10.02 12.33
C PRO A 43 -40.13 9.08 11.10
N LEU A 44 -39.15 8.17 11.06
CA LEU A 44 -38.98 7.04 10.15
C LEU A 44 -40.03 5.90 10.31
N LEU A 45 -41.05 6.06 11.15
CA LEU A 45 -41.98 4.98 11.53
C LEU A 45 -43.32 4.99 10.76
N GLU A 46 -43.72 6.11 10.15
CA GLU A 46 -44.99 6.20 9.39
C GLU A 46 -44.85 5.77 7.91
N ARG A 47 -43.64 5.80 7.34
CA ARG A 47 -43.41 5.47 5.92
C ARG A 47 -43.11 4.00 5.65
N LEU A 48 -42.93 3.19 6.69
CA LEU A 48 -42.74 1.74 6.56
C LEU A 48 -44.04 0.98 6.22
N THR A 49 -45.21 1.63 6.23
CA THR A 49 -46.49 0.92 6.12
C THR A 49 -47.33 1.29 4.88
N GLN A 50 -46.95 2.28 4.06
CA GLN A 50 -47.85 2.81 3.01
C GLN A 50 -47.51 2.50 1.53
N ALA A 51 -46.26 2.27 1.13
CA ALA A 51 -45.93 2.16 -0.31
C ALA A 51 -45.44 0.77 -0.76
N PHE A 52 -45.63 -0.26 0.09
CA PHE A 52 -45.57 -1.66 -0.30
C PHE A 52 -46.75 -2.08 -1.21
N ASN A 53 -47.71 -1.17 -1.46
CA ASN A 53 -48.95 -1.44 -2.20
C ASN A 53 -48.98 -0.95 -3.66
N GLU A 54 -47.94 -0.29 -4.18
CA GLU A 54 -47.88 0.17 -5.59
C GLU A 54 -46.94 -0.66 -6.48
N VAL A 55 -46.61 -1.88 -6.04
CA VAL A 55 -45.88 -2.89 -6.83
C VAL A 55 -46.63 -3.38 -8.08
N LEU A 56 -47.92 -3.10 -8.27
CA LEU A 56 -48.73 -4.00 -9.11
C LEU A 56 -49.32 -3.46 -10.42
N ASN A 57 -49.19 -2.18 -10.77
CA ASN A 57 -49.98 -1.64 -11.88
C ASN A 57 -49.17 -0.79 -12.86
N GLY A 58 -48.82 -1.34 -14.02
CA GLY A 58 -48.51 -0.55 -15.22
C GLY A 58 -47.19 -0.90 -15.88
N LEU A 59 -47.10 -2.04 -16.57
CA LEU A 59 -47.22 -2.09 -18.04
C LEU A 59 -46.00 -1.45 -18.76
N GLN A 60 -45.06 -2.27 -19.23
CA GLN A 60 -44.95 -2.70 -20.64
C GLN A 60 -44.16 -1.72 -21.55
N ALA A 61 -42.95 -2.13 -21.98
CA ALA A 61 -42.52 -2.24 -23.39
C ALA A 61 -40.98 -2.29 -23.48
N GLY A 62 -40.45 -3.23 -24.29
CA GLY A 62 -39.01 -3.50 -24.47
C GLY A 62 -38.31 -2.63 -25.54
N PRO A 63 -37.38 -3.19 -26.33
CA PRO A 63 -35.94 -3.19 -26.06
C PRO A 63 -35.10 -2.36 -27.05
N ASP A 64 -33.82 -2.23 -26.70
CA ASP A 64 -32.73 -1.50 -27.36
C ASP A 64 -32.43 -1.87 -28.82
N ALA A 65 -31.95 -0.87 -29.58
CA ALA A 65 -31.42 -1.01 -30.92
C ALA A 65 -29.93 -0.59 -31.01
N GLU A 66 -29.16 -1.51 -31.60
CA GLU A 66 -28.05 -1.34 -32.54
C GLU A 66 -26.58 -1.12 -32.11
N VAL A 67 -25.79 -2.04 -32.67
CA VAL A 67 -24.35 -2.25 -32.65
C VAL A 67 -23.70 -1.39 -33.75
N MET A 68 -22.54 -0.77 -33.47
CA MET A 68 -21.64 -0.26 -34.52
C MET A 68 -20.29 -0.96 -34.54
N GLN A 69 -19.84 -1.20 -35.77
CA GLN A 69 -18.77 -2.08 -36.23
C GLN A 69 -17.34 -1.58 -35.91
N ALA A 70 -16.43 -2.56 -35.80
CA ALA A 70 -14.99 -2.37 -35.74
C ALA A 70 -14.41 -1.94 -37.10
N VAL A 71 -13.59 -0.88 -37.08
CA VAL A 71 -12.71 -0.48 -38.19
C VAL A 71 -11.36 -1.17 -38.00
N GLN A 72 -10.97 -2.04 -38.95
CA GLN A 72 -9.59 -2.52 -39.07
C GLN A 72 -8.77 -1.51 -39.88
N ILE A 73 -7.80 -0.86 -39.23
CA ILE A 73 -6.76 -0.07 -39.90
C ILE A 73 -5.49 -0.91 -39.94
N GLY A 74 -5.10 -1.36 -41.13
CA GLY A 74 -3.75 -1.88 -41.37
C GLY A 74 -2.76 -0.72 -41.40
N VAL A 75 -1.89 -0.64 -40.40
CA VAL A 75 -0.84 0.39 -40.32
C VAL A 75 0.46 -0.16 -40.88
N ALA A 76 0.99 0.53 -41.90
CA ALA A 76 2.36 0.34 -42.37
C ALA A 76 3.33 0.96 -41.34
N VAL A 77 4.31 0.16 -40.90
CA VAL A 77 5.30 0.52 -39.86
C VAL A 77 6.28 1.58 -40.40
N ASP A 78 6.41 2.70 -39.69
CA ASP A 78 7.21 3.87 -40.06
C ASP A 78 8.72 3.59 -39.80
N PRO A 79 9.66 3.97 -40.69
CA PRO A 79 11.11 3.81 -40.45
C PRO A 79 11.66 4.43 -39.16
N ALA A 80 11.00 5.43 -38.55
CA ALA A 80 11.36 5.93 -37.21
C ALA A 80 11.06 4.91 -36.09
N GLU A 81 10.01 4.11 -36.27
CA GLU A 81 9.63 2.99 -35.39
C GLU A 81 10.74 1.92 -35.38
N ASN A 82 11.40 1.68 -36.52
CA ASN A 82 12.52 0.74 -36.66
C ASN A 82 13.80 1.16 -35.90
N ALA A 83 14.07 2.47 -35.74
CA ALA A 83 15.24 2.95 -35.00
C ALA A 83 15.02 2.89 -33.48
N GLY A 84 13.83 3.28 -33.02
CA GLY A 84 13.42 3.14 -31.61
C GLY A 84 13.37 1.68 -31.18
N MET A 85 12.86 0.78 -32.03
CA MET A 85 12.82 -0.66 -31.75
C MET A 85 14.21 -1.27 -31.56
N LYS A 86 15.20 -0.88 -32.38
CA LYS A 86 16.59 -1.35 -32.22
C LYS A 86 17.21 -0.90 -30.89
N GLN A 87 16.92 0.31 -30.43
CA GLN A 87 17.42 0.82 -29.15
C GLN A 87 16.82 0.06 -27.96
N VAL A 88 15.51 -0.22 -27.97
CA VAL A 88 14.83 -0.99 -26.91
C VAL A 88 15.37 -2.43 -26.85
N GLN A 89 15.60 -3.05 -28.01
CA GLN A 89 16.17 -4.40 -28.08
C GLN A 89 17.62 -4.44 -27.54
N GLN A 90 18.45 -3.46 -27.90
CA GLN A 90 19.81 -3.34 -27.37
C GLN A 90 19.82 -3.11 -25.86
N ALA A 91 18.97 -2.22 -25.34
CA ALA A 91 18.86 -1.98 -23.90
C ALA A 91 18.42 -3.24 -23.13
N THR A 92 17.49 -4.01 -23.72
CA THR A 92 17.03 -5.29 -23.16
C THR A 92 18.15 -6.32 -23.12
N GLN A 93 18.88 -6.50 -24.23
CA GLN A 93 20.01 -7.42 -24.30
C GLN A 93 21.11 -7.02 -23.30
N GLN A 94 21.42 -5.73 -23.18
CA GLN A 94 22.39 -5.23 -22.22
C GLN A 94 21.97 -5.52 -20.78
N ARG A 95 20.70 -5.30 -20.42
CA ARG A 95 20.21 -5.63 -19.07
C ARG A 95 20.29 -7.13 -18.78
N ASN A 96 19.88 -7.97 -19.73
CA ASN A 96 19.98 -9.43 -19.61
C ASN A 96 21.44 -9.86 -19.42
N LEU A 97 22.37 -9.30 -20.19
CA LEU A 97 23.80 -9.59 -20.05
C LEU A 97 24.34 -9.20 -18.67
N ARG A 98 24.00 -8.00 -18.18
CA ARG A 98 24.40 -7.55 -16.83
C ARG A 98 23.89 -8.50 -15.75
N LEU A 99 22.60 -8.86 -15.81
CA LEU A 99 21.98 -9.80 -14.86
C LEU A 99 22.69 -11.15 -14.86
N LEU A 100 22.91 -11.74 -16.04
CA LEU A 100 23.55 -13.04 -16.17
C LEU A 100 25.00 -13.02 -15.67
N ASN A 101 25.73 -11.92 -15.91
CA ASN A 101 27.08 -11.73 -15.39
C ASN A 101 27.09 -11.61 -13.86
N ALA A 102 26.11 -10.90 -13.27
CA ALA A 102 25.99 -10.82 -11.81
C ALA A 102 25.67 -12.20 -11.19
N ALA A 103 24.75 -12.97 -11.79
CA ALA A 103 24.46 -14.34 -11.35
C ALA A 103 25.70 -15.26 -11.47
N ALA A 104 26.47 -15.14 -12.55
CA ALA A 104 27.70 -15.90 -12.74
C ALA A 104 28.79 -15.52 -11.74
N SER A 105 28.95 -14.22 -11.46
CA SER A 105 29.86 -13.70 -10.44
C SER A 105 29.49 -14.23 -9.05
N TRP A 106 28.19 -14.21 -8.72
CA TRP A 106 27.66 -14.81 -7.49
C TRP A 106 27.95 -16.31 -7.38
N MET A 107 27.63 -17.09 -8.42
CA MET A 107 27.90 -18.54 -8.43
C MET A 107 29.39 -18.84 -8.22
N ASN A 108 30.26 -18.05 -8.85
CA ASN A 108 31.69 -18.17 -8.67
C ASN A 108 32.13 -17.85 -7.24
N SER A 109 31.62 -16.78 -6.63
CA SER A 109 31.95 -16.41 -5.25
C SER A 109 31.50 -17.47 -4.24
N VAL A 110 30.34 -18.09 -4.45
CA VAL A 110 29.79 -19.14 -3.56
C VAL A 110 30.52 -20.47 -3.73
N ALA A 111 30.71 -20.91 -4.98
CA ALA A 111 31.17 -22.26 -5.29
C ALA A 111 32.67 -22.37 -5.58
N ALA A 112 33.36 -21.24 -5.79
CA ALA A 112 34.74 -21.19 -6.29
C ALA A 112 34.90 -22.01 -7.59
N LEU A 113 34.19 -21.58 -8.65
CA LEU A 113 34.24 -22.26 -9.94
C LEU A 113 35.65 -22.18 -10.55
N THR A 114 36.11 -23.28 -11.16
CA THR A 114 37.43 -23.30 -11.82
C THR A 114 37.45 -22.38 -13.06
N PRO A 115 38.63 -21.99 -13.57
CA PRO A 115 38.72 -21.24 -14.82
C PRO A 115 37.97 -21.89 -15.99
N GLU A 116 38.03 -23.21 -16.13
CA GLU A 116 37.36 -23.98 -17.18
C GLU A 116 35.84 -23.95 -17.00
N GLN A 117 35.35 -24.12 -15.78
CA GLN A 117 33.93 -24.00 -15.46
C GLN A 117 33.43 -22.58 -15.76
N ARG A 118 34.18 -21.54 -15.40
CA ARG A 118 33.84 -20.14 -15.71
C ARG A 118 33.74 -19.89 -17.21
N MET A 119 34.62 -20.50 -18.02
CA MET A 119 34.49 -20.44 -19.47
C MET A 119 33.21 -21.10 -19.98
N GLN A 120 32.83 -22.26 -19.43
CA GLN A 120 31.58 -22.93 -19.77
C GLN A 120 30.37 -22.06 -19.40
N VAL A 121 30.37 -21.44 -18.21
CA VAL A 121 29.32 -20.48 -17.80
C VAL A 121 29.24 -19.32 -18.79
N ALA A 122 30.37 -18.72 -19.18
CA ALA A 122 30.38 -17.63 -20.15
C ALA A 122 29.80 -18.04 -21.52
N GLN A 123 30.06 -19.27 -21.97
CA GLN A 123 29.44 -19.82 -23.19
C GLN A 123 27.93 -19.99 -23.02
N GLN A 124 27.46 -20.47 -21.87
CA GLN A 124 26.03 -20.59 -21.57
C GLN A 124 25.32 -19.24 -21.56
N ILE A 125 25.96 -18.19 -21.02
CA ILE A 125 25.42 -16.82 -21.07
C ILE A 125 25.17 -16.39 -22.53
N GLN A 126 26.14 -16.59 -23.42
CA GLN A 126 25.99 -16.23 -24.83
C GLN A 126 24.88 -17.04 -25.53
N GLN A 127 24.76 -18.34 -25.21
CA GLN A 127 23.69 -19.19 -25.72
C GLN A 127 22.32 -18.68 -25.27
N GLN A 128 22.16 -18.36 -23.99
CA GLN A 128 20.89 -17.84 -23.46
C GLN A 128 20.54 -16.46 -24.00
N LEU A 129 21.50 -15.56 -24.18
CA LEU A 129 21.25 -14.25 -24.79
C LEU A 129 20.79 -14.36 -26.25
N THR A 130 21.30 -15.36 -26.98
CA THR A 130 20.90 -15.63 -28.37
C THR A 130 19.53 -16.30 -28.44
N ALA A 131 19.23 -17.19 -27.49
CA ALA A 131 17.95 -17.88 -27.38
C ALA A 131 16.86 -17.03 -26.70
N ALA A 132 17.22 -15.89 -26.11
CA ALA A 132 16.28 -15.02 -25.43
C ALA A 132 15.23 -14.54 -26.43
N PRO A 133 13.94 -14.85 -26.20
CA PRO A 133 12.87 -14.50 -27.11
C PRO A 133 12.75 -12.98 -27.25
N ASP A 134 12.44 -12.52 -28.46
CA ASP A 134 12.08 -11.13 -28.67
C ASP A 134 10.81 -10.80 -27.86
N LEU A 135 10.97 -9.96 -26.83
CA LEU A 135 9.89 -9.54 -25.94
C LEU A 135 8.76 -8.90 -26.74
N GLN A 136 9.03 -8.22 -27.85
CA GLN A 136 7.99 -7.61 -28.66
C GLN A 136 7.17 -8.62 -29.46
N GLN A 137 7.82 -9.68 -29.95
CA GLN A 137 7.14 -10.75 -30.68
C GLN A 137 6.23 -11.58 -29.77
N ARG A 138 6.60 -11.73 -28.49
CA ARG A 138 5.73 -12.32 -27.45
C ARG A 138 4.63 -11.37 -26.97
N ARG A 139 4.90 -10.06 -26.88
CA ARG A 139 3.90 -9.03 -26.52
C ARG A 139 2.79 -8.91 -27.57
N ARG A 140 3.12 -8.96 -28.86
CA ARG A 140 2.12 -8.98 -29.96
C ARG A 140 1.17 -10.18 -29.87
N ASN A 141 1.65 -11.30 -29.34
CA ASN A 141 0.87 -12.53 -29.20
C ASN A 141 0.13 -12.61 -27.85
N ASN A 142 0.51 -11.80 -26.85
CA ASN A 142 -0.11 -11.85 -25.51
C ASN A 142 0.06 -10.51 -24.74
N PRO A 143 -0.74 -9.48 -25.04
CA PRO A 143 -0.53 -8.10 -24.58
C PRO A 143 -0.80 -7.83 -23.08
N GLY A 144 -1.16 -8.84 -22.28
CA GLY A 144 -1.54 -8.67 -20.87
C GLY A 144 -0.59 -9.26 -19.83
N ALA A 145 0.55 -9.83 -20.21
CA ALA A 145 1.39 -10.57 -19.27
C ALA A 145 2.43 -9.68 -18.56
N ALA A 146 2.22 -9.39 -17.28
CA ALA A 146 3.23 -8.82 -16.37
C ALA A 146 4.58 -9.58 -16.41
N ALA A 147 4.55 -10.86 -16.79
CA ALA A 147 5.70 -11.74 -17.01
C ALA A 147 6.69 -11.28 -18.11
N GLN A 148 6.39 -10.20 -18.82
CA GLN A 148 7.22 -9.66 -19.92
C GLN A 148 7.66 -8.21 -19.67
N SER A 149 7.46 -7.70 -18.45
CA SER A 149 7.83 -6.33 -18.10
C SER A 149 9.33 -6.18 -17.87
N MET A 150 9.87 -5.10 -18.42
CA MET A 150 11.23 -4.62 -18.14
C MET A 150 11.21 -3.51 -17.08
N ALA A 151 10.08 -3.27 -16.41
CA ALA A 151 10.04 -2.35 -15.29
C ALA A 151 10.90 -2.89 -14.12
N PRO A 152 11.51 -2.01 -13.31
CA PRO A 152 12.07 -2.39 -12.02
C PRO A 152 11.07 -3.20 -11.18
N ILE A 153 11.55 -4.08 -10.30
CA ILE A 153 10.75 -5.00 -9.47
C ILE A 153 10.10 -6.13 -10.28
N LEU A 154 9.41 -5.84 -11.39
CA LEU A 154 8.75 -6.86 -12.20
C LEU A 154 9.74 -7.75 -12.96
N TYR A 155 10.85 -7.18 -13.44
CA TYR A 155 11.87 -7.91 -14.18
C TYR A 155 12.57 -9.00 -13.34
N GLY A 156 12.96 -8.67 -12.09
CA GLY A 156 13.59 -9.60 -11.14
C GLY A 156 12.61 -10.38 -10.25
N GLY A 157 11.34 -10.00 -10.25
CA GLY A 157 10.30 -10.61 -9.41
C GLY A 157 9.95 -12.05 -9.80
N PRO A 158 9.08 -12.73 -9.03
CA PRO A 158 8.82 -14.17 -9.17
C PRO A 158 8.35 -14.64 -10.55
N GLN A 159 7.66 -13.76 -11.29
CA GLN A 159 7.15 -14.04 -12.64
C GLN A 159 7.96 -13.31 -13.73
N GLY A 160 9.06 -12.65 -13.35
CA GLY A 160 9.83 -11.78 -14.21
C GLY A 160 10.67 -12.52 -15.25
N ALA A 161 10.87 -11.86 -16.39
CA ALA A 161 11.71 -12.38 -17.46
C ALA A 161 13.19 -12.52 -17.02
N GLY A 162 13.68 -11.58 -16.21
CA GLY A 162 15.03 -11.63 -15.64
C GLY A 162 15.19 -12.81 -14.68
N ARG A 163 14.25 -12.99 -13.75
CA ARG A 163 14.25 -14.14 -12.82
C ARG A 163 14.29 -15.47 -13.57
N SER A 164 13.42 -15.63 -14.56
CA SER A 164 13.36 -16.85 -15.39
C SER A 164 14.67 -17.13 -16.11
N LEU A 165 15.28 -16.09 -16.69
CA LEU A 165 16.56 -16.17 -17.40
C LEU A 165 17.70 -16.56 -16.45
N ALA A 166 17.83 -15.90 -15.30
CA ALA A 166 18.89 -16.18 -14.36
C ALA A 166 18.73 -17.57 -13.69
N ASN A 167 17.50 -17.99 -13.39
CA ASN A 167 17.24 -19.34 -12.88
C ASN A 167 17.62 -20.42 -13.90
N ALA A 168 17.33 -20.21 -15.19
CA ALA A 168 17.74 -21.15 -16.25
C ALA A 168 19.27 -21.28 -16.34
N LEU A 169 20.03 -20.18 -16.15
CA LEU A 169 21.49 -20.25 -16.06
C LEU A 169 21.94 -21.06 -14.85
N VAL A 170 21.42 -20.75 -13.67
CA VAL A 170 21.79 -21.44 -12.42
C VAL A 170 21.48 -22.93 -12.49
N GLU A 171 20.30 -23.31 -13.01
CA GLU A 171 19.92 -24.71 -13.22
C GLU A 171 20.89 -25.42 -14.17
N ASN A 172 21.27 -24.79 -15.27
CA ASN A 172 22.23 -25.36 -16.20
C ASN A 172 23.60 -25.59 -15.55
N VAL A 173 24.07 -24.62 -14.76
CA VAL A 173 25.35 -24.74 -14.03
C VAL A 173 25.28 -25.88 -13.01
N LEU A 174 24.19 -25.97 -12.24
CA LEU A 174 23.96 -27.05 -11.29
C LEU A 174 23.92 -28.43 -11.95
N GLN A 175 23.37 -28.55 -13.14
CA GLN A 175 23.23 -29.83 -13.83
C GLN A 175 24.51 -30.25 -14.57
N ASN A 176 25.17 -29.30 -15.23
CA ASN A 176 26.13 -29.61 -16.29
C ASN A 176 27.55 -29.09 -16.05
N VAL A 177 27.76 -28.18 -15.09
CA VAL A 177 29.07 -27.50 -14.91
C VAL A 177 29.66 -27.77 -13.52
N ALA A 178 28.87 -27.62 -12.47
CA ALA A 178 29.31 -27.74 -11.09
C ALA A 178 29.56 -29.21 -10.71
N ASP A 179 30.61 -29.46 -9.92
CA ASP A 179 30.80 -30.75 -9.25
C ASP A 179 29.86 -30.91 -8.05
N GLU A 180 29.81 -32.11 -7.45
CA GLU A 180 28.88 -32.39 -6.34
C GLU A 180 29.09 -31.48 -5.10
N GLN A 181 30.32 -31.11 -4.79
CA GLN A 181 30.60 -30.22 -3.65
C GLN A 181 30.13 -28.79 -3.95
N GLN A 182 30.36 -28.31 -5.17
CA GLN A 182 29.90 -27.02 -5.66
C GLN A 182 28.37 -26.96 -5.73
N LYS A 183 27.70 -28.02 -6.21
CA LYS A 183 26.23 -28.13 -6.24
C LYS A 183 25.63 -27.96 -4.84
N GLN A 184 26.19 -28.65 -3.83
CA GLN A 184 25.73 -28.51 -2.45
C GLN A 184 25.86 -27.08 -1.93
N LYS A 185 26.99 -26.41 -2.19
CA LYS A 185 27.18 -25.00 -1.81
C LYS A 185 26.18 -24.07 -2.50
N LEU A 186 25.98 -24.24 -3.79
CA LEU A 186 25.04 -23.42 -4.57
C LEU A 186 23.60 -23.65 -4.13
N GLN A 187 23.18 -24.89 -3.90
CA GLN A 187 21.83 -25.21 -3.41
C GLN A 187 21.58 -24.62 -2.01
N ALA A 188 22.54 -24.73 -1.09
CA ALA A 188 22.44 -24.11 0.23
C ALA A 188 22.32 -22.58 0.13
N ALA A 189 23.11 -21.94 -0.74
CA ALA A 189 23.05 -20.50 -0.95
C ALA A 189 21.74 -20.05 -1.63
N LEU A 190 21.17 -20.85 -2.54
CA LEU A 190 19.85 -20.59 -3.12
C LEU A 190 18.74 -20.69 -2.07
N GLN A 191 18.80 -21.69 -1.19
CA GLN A 191 17.84 -21.85 -0.10
C GLN A 191 17.93 -20.69 0.90
N GLU A 192 19.14 -20.28 1.26
CA GLU A 192 19.40 -19.11 2.11
C GLU A 192 18.79 -17.86 1.48
N ARG A 193 19.09 -17.60 0.20
CA ARG A 193 18.59 -16.44 -0.52
C ARG A 193 17.06 -16.43 -0.62
N ALA A 194 16.45 -17.57 -0.92
CA ALA A 194 15.01 -17.73 -0.94
C ALA A 194 14.37 -17.45 0.43
N SER A 195 14.98 -17.97 1.50
CA SER A 195 14.52 -17.72 2.87
C SER A 195 14.64 -16.25 3.26
N PHE A 196 15.78 -15.61 2.93
CA PHE A 196 15.99 -14.18 3.15
C PHE A 196 14.91 -13.32 2.47
N GLN A 197 14.65 -13.55 1.18
CA GLN A 197 13.65 -12.80 0.42
C GLN A 197 12.24 -12.98 1.01
N ARG A 198 11.82 -14.24 1.22
CA ARG A 198 10.49 -14.57 1.73
C ARG A 198 10.23 -13.98 3.11
N THR A 199 11.15 -14.18 4.05
CA THR A 199 11.01 -13.70 5.44
C THR A 199 11.04 -12.17 5.50
N THR A 200 11.86 -11.52 4.66
CA THR A 200 11.91 -10.06 4.53
C THR A 200 10.60 -9.50 4.00
N PHE A 201 10.04 -10.09 2.94
CA PHE A 201 8.73 -9.67 2.41
C PHE A 201 7.61 -9.91 3.42
N ALA A 202 7.64 -11.03 4.16
CA ALA A 202 6.68 -11.29 5.22
C ALA A 202 6.72 -10.23 6.33
N ALA A 203 7.92 -9.81 6.77
CA ALA A 203 8.08 -8.75 7.75
C ALA A 203 7.54 -7.41 7.23
N TYR A 204 7.88 -7.05 5.99
CA TYR A 204 7.37 -5.84 5.34
C TYR A 204 5.84 -5.83 5.21
N ILE A 205 5.24 -6.95 4.81
CA ILE A 205 3.77 -7.10 4.73
C ILE A 205 3.14 -6.98 6.12
N ALA A 206 3.74 -7.58 7.15
CA ALA A 206 3.25 -7.43 8.52
C ALA A 206 3.29 -5.97 8.98
N ASP A 207 4.31 -5.19 8.61
CA ASP A 207 4.38 -3.75 8.91
C ASP A 207 3.41 -2.90 8.05
N LEU A 208 3.03 -3.34 6.84
CA LEU A 208 1.90 -2.77 6.10
C LEU A 208 0.58 -2.99 6.84
N VAL A 209 0.37 -4.18 7.41
CA VAL A 209 -0.80 -4.46 8.25
C VAL A 209 -0.75 -3.66 9.54
N ASP A 210 0.42 -3.59 10.20
CA ASP A 210 0.62 -2.75 11.38
C ASP A 210 0.12 -1.36 11.09
N ARG A 211 0.64 -0.69 10.05
CA ARG A 211 0.25 0.68 9.66
C ARG A 211 -1.27 0.91 9.73
N ARG A 212 -2.07 -0.06 9.27
CA ARG A 212 -3.53 0.04 9.22
C ARG A 212 -4.22 -0.40 10.52
N LEU A 213 -3.68 -1.39 11.23
CA LEU A 213 -4.33 -2.01 12.40
C LEU A 213 -3.73 -1.63 13.75
N PHE A 214 -2.72 -0.76 13.80
CA PHE A 214 -2.04 -0.38 15.06
C PHE A 214 -1.67 -1.62 15.88
N LEU A 215 -0.85 -2.49 15.29
CA LEU A 215 -0.37 -3.68 15.96
C LEU A 215 0.62 -3.29 17.06
N THR A 216 0.61 -4.05 18.16
CA THR A 216 1.73 -4.04 19.10
C THR A 216 2.95 -4.75 18.47
N ILE A 217 4.14 -4.54 19.04
CA ILE A 217 5.37 -5.22 18.55
C ILE A 217 5.18 -6.75 18.56
N GLN A 218 4.62 -7.31 19.63
CA GLN A 218 4.35 -8.75 19.74
C GLN A 218 3.35 -9.24 18.68
N GLN A 219 2.33 -8.43 18.36
CA GLN A 219 1.39 -8.77 17.30
C GLN A 219 2.07 -8.75 15.93
N ALA A 220 2.90 -7.74 15.64
CA ALA A 220 3.63 -7.63 14.39
C ALA A 220 4.57 -8.83 14.19
N GLU A 221 5.36 -9.20 15.21
CA GLU A 221 6.26 -10.37 15.16
C GLU A 221 5.51 -11.68 14.92
N LYS A 222 4.39 -11.91 15.63
CA LYS A 222 3.55 -13.09 15.41
C LYS A 222 2.95 -13.10 14.01
N LEU A 223 2.49 -11.94 13.53
CA LEU A 223 1.94 -11.82 12.19
C LEU A 223 2.99 -12.11 11.13
N THR A 224 4.23 -11.64 11.29
CA THR A 224 5.34 -11.96 10.38
C THR A 224 5.51 -13.47 10.22
N GLY A 225 5.49 -14.24 11.30
CA GLY A 225 5.58 -15.71 11.24
C GLY A 225 4.42 -16.36 10.47
N ILE A 226 3.18 -15.88 10.69
CA ILE A 226 2.00 -16.40 9.98
C ILE A 226 2.04 -16.04 8.49
N VAL A 227 2.45 -14.81 8.16
CA VAL A 227 2.59 -14.37 6.76
C VAL A 227 3.70 -15.17 6.07
N ASP A 228 4.84 -15.38 6.72
CA ASP A 228 5.94 -16.18 6.17
C ASP A 228 5.49 -17.61 5.84
N GLN A 229 4.74 -18.25 6.74
CA GLN A 229 4.14 -19.56 6.51
C GLN A 229 3.13 -19.54 5.36
N HIS A 230 2.30 -18.51 5.29
CA HIS A 230 1.34 -18.35 4.19
C HIS A 230 2.04 -18.23 2.84
N LEU A 231 3.07 -17.38 2.74
CA LEU A 231 3.89 -17.23 1.54
C LEU A 231 4.61 -18.53 1.17
N GLN A 232 5.10 -19.29 2.15
CA GLN A 232 5.70 -20.60 1.92
C GLN A 232 4.72 -21.58 1.27
N VAL A 233 3.47 -21.63 1.75
CA VAL A 233 2.43 -22.53 1.24
C VAL A 233 1.93 -22.09 -0.13
N ALA A 234 1.76 -20.78 -0.35
CA ALA A 234 1.35 -20.22 -1.65
C ALA A 234 2.41 -20.42 -2.75
N GLY A 235 3.67 -20.58 -2.35
CA GLY A 235 4.80 -20.85 -3.23
C GLY A 235 5.47 -19.58 -3.76
N GLU A 236 6.55 -19.77 -4.53
CA GLU A 236 7.47 -18.70 -4.94
C GLU A 236 6.79 -17.54 -5.69
N LYS A 237 5.69 -17.81 -6.40
CA LYS A 237 4.93 -16.79 -7.13
C LYS A 237 4.41 -15.66 -6.24
N SER A 238 4.16 -15.93 -4.96
CA SER A 238 3.68 -14.95 -3.98
C SER A 238 4.81 -14.29 -3.19
N TRP A 239 6.08 -14.62 -3.45
CA TRP A 239 7.23 -14.03 -2.73
C TRP A 239 7.59 -12.66 -3.29
N HIS A 240 6.72 -11.68 -3.05
CA HIS A 240 6.91 -10.29 -3.44
C HIS A 240 6.28 -9.31 -2.44
N PRO A 241 6.71 -8.04 -2.41
CA PRO A 241 6.17 -7.04 -1.48
C PRO A 241 4.91 -6.32 -1.98
N LEU A 242 4.40 -6.68 -3.16
CA LEU A 242 3.33 -5.96 -3.86
C LEU A 242 1.95 -6.20 -3.22
N TYR A 243 1.74 -5.66 -2.02
CA TYR A 243 0.48 -5.70 -1.27
C TYR A 243 -0.01 -4.29 -0.93
N SER A 244 -1.32 -4.06 -1.04
CA SER A 244 -1.97 -2.81 -0.69
C SER A 244 -3.36 -3.04 -0.08
N ALA A 245 -3.75 -2.20 0.88
CA ALA A 245 -5.09 -2.25 1.47
C ALA A 245 -6.18 -1.84 0.46
N THR A 246 -5.81 -1.06 -0.55
CA THR A 246 -6.63 -0.66 -1.71
C THR A 246 -5.82 -0.94 -2.96
N PRO A 247 -5.78 -2.20 -3.43
CA PRO A 247 -4.93 -2.59 -4.54
C PRO A 247 -5.44 -1.99 -5.85
N TYR A 248 -4.55 -1.35 -6.59
CA TYR A 248 -4.77 -0.99 -7.99
C TYR A 248 -3.74 -1.71 -8.84
N SER A 249 -4.18 -2.56 -9.75
CA SER A 249 -3.32 -3.29 -10.69
C SER A 249 -2.99 -2.48 -11.94
N TYR A 250 -3.02 -1.15 -11.85
CA TYR A 250 -2.75 -0.26 -12.97
C TYR A 250 -1.30 -0.36 -13.45
N PHE A 251 -0.36 -0.41 -12.49
CA PHE A 251 1.07 -0.32 -12.79
C PHE A 251 1.86 -1.53 -12.26
N LEU A 252 1.85 -1.75 -10.94
CA LEU A 252 2.33 -2.99 -10.34
C LEU A 252 1.11 -3.86 -10.00
N PRO A 253 1.22 -5.20 -10.11
CA PRO A 253 0.15 -6.12 -9.76
C PRO A 253 0.00 -6.24 -8.23
N TYR A 254 -0.45 -5.15 -7.58
CA TYR A 254 -0.70 -5.15 -6.16
C TYR A 254 -1.82 -6.13 -5.81
N GLU A 255 -1.54 -7.02 -4.87
CA GLU A 255 -2.53 -7.88 -4.24
C GLU A 255 -3.19 -7.17 -3.06
N ASN A 256 -4.39 -7.62 -2.72
CA ASN A 256 -5.09 -7.13 -1.54
C ASN A 256 -4.33 -7.56 -0.28
N LEU A 257 -3.86 -6.60 0.52
CA LEU A 257 -3.12 -6.82 1.76
C LEU A 257 -3.85 -7.74 2.74
N TRP A 258 -5.18 -7.72 2.74
CA TRP A 258 -5.99 -8.48 3.67
C TRP A 258 -6.01 -9.99 3.38
N THR A 259 -5.51 -10.45 2.24
CA THR A 259 -5.33 -11.89 1.95
C THR A 259 -4.24 -12.51 2.82
N CYS A 260 -3.24 -11.73 3.21
CA CYS A 260 -2.17 -12.16 4.12
C CYS A 260 -2.63 -12.24 5.59
N VAL A 261 -3.77 -11.61 5.93
CA VAL A 261 -4.38 -11.69 7.27
C VAL A 261 -5.37 -12.86 7.29
N THR A 262 -4.79 -14.07 7.37
CA THR A 262 -5.51 -15.34 7.39
C THR A 262 -6.49 -15.45 8.57
N GLU A 263 -7.40 -16.43 8.52
CA GLU A 263 -8.30 -16.71 9.65
C GLU A 263 -7.53 -17.01 10.95
N GLN A 264 -6.38 -17.69 10.83
CA GLN A 264 -5.49 -17.93 11.96
C GLN A 264 -4.95 -16.62 12.54
N ALA A 265 -4.45 -15.71 11.71
CA ALA A 265 -3.99 -14.40 12.17
C ALA A 265 -5.11 -13.62 12.88
N ARG A 266 -6.33 -13.68 12.36
CA ARG A 266 -7.51 -13.02 12.97
C ARG A 266 -7.84 -13.55 14.36
N LYS A 267 -7.59 -14.85 14.63
CA LYS A 267 -7.86 -15.48 15.93
C LYS A 267 -6.69 -15.33 16.91
N ASP A 268 -5.47 -15.51 16.44
CA ASP A 268 -4.29 -15.68 17.30
C ASP A 268 -3.50 -14.39 17.52
N VAL A 269 -3.69 -13.40 16.65
CA VAL A 269 -2.93 -12.14 16.66
C VAL A 269 -3.80 -10.94 16.95
N LEU A 270 -4.94 -10.80 16.27
CA LEU A 270 -5.75 -9.59 16.34
C LEU A 270 -6.61 -9.53 17.60
N ASN A 271 -6.75 -8.33 18.17
CA ASN A 271 -7.75 -8.08 19.20
C ASN A 271 -9.14 -7.81 18.59
N GLU A 272 -10.17 -7.75 19.44
CA GLU A 272 -11.56 -7.56 19.02
C GLU A 272 -11.76 -6.30 18.16
N THR A 273 -11.10 -5.18 18.53
CA THR A 273 -11.24 -3.92 17.77
C THR A 273 -10.62 -4.00 16.38
N GLN A 274 -9.47 -4.66 16.24
CA GLN A 274 -8.81 -4.89 14.96
C GLN A 274 -9.63 -5.85 14.08
N ALA A 275 -10.16 -6.93 14.66
CA ALA A 275 -11.04 -7.86 13.96
C ALA A 275 -12.33 -7.18 13.48
N GLN A 276 -12.93 -6.32 14.32
CA GLN A 276 -14.11 -5.53 13.94
C GLN A 276 -13.78 -4.57 12.79
N PHE A 277 -12.64 -3.89 12.84
CA PHE A 277 -12.23 -2.99 11.75
C PHE A 277 -12.11 -3.72 10.40
N LEU A 278 -11.54 -4.93 10.40
CA LEU A 278 -11.48 -5.75 9.19
C LEU A 278 -12.87 -6.20 8.72
N ALA A 279 -13.78 -6.52 9.64
CA ALA A 279 -15.16 -6.88 9.31
C ALA A 279 -15.91 -5.70 8.70
N GLU A 280 -15.76 -4.48 9.25
CA GLU A 280 -16.34 -3.27 8.67
C GLU A 280 -15.72 -2.97 7.30
N THR A 281 -14.40 -3.10 7.15
CA THR A 281 -13.70 -2.91 5.86
C THR A 281 -14.25 -3.88 4.80
N ALA A 282 -14.51 -5.14 5.15
CA ALA A 282 -15.08 -6.12 4.23
C ALA A 282 -16.52 -5.79 3.81
N LYS A 283 -17.33 -5.19 4.69
CA LYS A 283 -18.71 -4.77 4.38
C LYS A 283 -18.76 -3.60 3.38
N LEU A 284 -17.74 -2.75 3.37
CA LEU A 284 -17.68 -1.63 2.43
C LEU A 284 -17.46 -2.10 0.99
N GLY A 285 -16.76 -3.21 0.78
CA GLY A 285 -16.42 -3.76 -0.54
C GLY A 285 -15.76 -2.73 -1.47
N ASP A 286 -15.86 -2.96 -2.78
CA ASP A 286 -15.34 -2.04 -3.82
C ASP A 286 -16.16 -0.73 -3.93
N SER A 287 -17.32 -0.67 -3.26
CA SER A 287 -18.31 0.39 -3.43
C SER A 287 -17.86 1.79 -2.97
N LEU A 288 -16.73 1.88 -2.27
CA LEU A 288 -16.16 3.14 -1.77
C LEU A 288 -14.80 3.50 -2.36
N ASP A 289 -14.18 2.60 -3.11
CA ASP A 289 -12.97 2.92 -3.89
C ASP A 289 -13.33 3.67 -5.20
N GLN A 290 -14.63 3.74 -5.52
CA GLN A 290 -15.21 4.42 -6.67
C GLN A 290 -16.42 5.27 -6.26
N MET A 291 -16.20 6.32 -5.44
CA MET A 291 -17.24 7.33 -5.18
C MET A 291 -17.42 8.27 -6.39
N HIS A 292 -17.81 7.70 -7.52
CA HIS A 292 -18.02 8.43 -8.76
C HIS A 292 -19.49 8.83 -8.92
N LEU A 293 -19.68 10.11 -9.22
CA LEU A 293 -20.97 10.71 -9.54
C LEU A 293 -20.93 11.18 -10.99
N SER A 294 -22.08 11.24 -11.65
CA SER A 294 -22.19 11.64 -13.04
C SER A 294 -23.27 12.70 -13.25
N SER A 295 -23.14 13.45 -14.34
CA SER A 295 -24.10 14.45 -14.80
C SER A 295 -25.47 13.88 -15.17
N SER A 296 -25.58 12.55 -15.30
CA SER A 296 -26.85 11.85 -15.48
C SER A 296 -27.68 11.76 -14.20
N GLN A 297 -27.08 12.01 -13.04
CA GLN A 297 -27.76 12.11 -11.76
C GLN A 297 -28.09 13.58 -11.45
N THR A 298 -29.11 13.81 -10.62
CA THR A 298 -29.45 15.17 -10.16
C THR A 298 -28.58 15.61 -8.98
N PRO A 299 -28.45 16.92 -8.72
CA PRO A 299 -27.78 17.42 -7.51
C PRO A 299 -28.34 16.80 -6.22
N GLU A 300 -29.65 16.58 -6.13
CA GLU A 300 -30.26 15.92 -4.98
C GLU A 300 -29.82 14.46 -4.83
N GLU A 301 -29.65 13.73 -5.94
CA GLU A 301 -29.12 12.37 -5.93
C GLU A 301 -27.64 12.34 -5.50
N TRP A 302 -26.84 13.34 -5.90
CA TRP A 302 -25.47 13.51 -5.43
C TRP A 302 -25.40 13.75 -3.91
N LEU A 303 -26.25 14.64 -3.39
CA LEU A 303 -26.33 14.93 -1.96
C LEU A 303 -26.78 13.70 -1.16
N LYS A 304 -27.80 12.99 -1.66
CA LYS A 304 -28.30 11.74 -1.05
C LYS A 304 -27.22 10.66 -1.03
N PHE A 305 -26.42 10.54 -2.09
CA PHE A 305 -25.28 9.63 -2.12
C PHE A 305 -24.29 9.93 -0.99
N VAL A 306 -23.95 11.21 -0.77
CA VAL A 306 -23.05 11.63 0.31
C VAL A 306 -23.61 11.25 1.69
N GLU A 307 -24.92 11.41 1.91
CA GLU A 307 -25.58 11.02 3.16
C GLU A 307 -25.55 9.50 3.38
N GLU A 308 -25.90 8.71 2.38
CA GLU A 308 -25.87 7.24 2.44
C GLU A 308 -24.44 6.71 2.63
N ALA A 309 -23.47 7.29 1.92
CA ALA A 309 -22.06 6.96 2.08
C ALA A 309 -21.55 7.33 3.48
N SER A 310 -21.95 8.48 4.03
CA SER A 310 -21.61 8.88 5.40
C SER A 310 -22.07 7.85 6.43
N GLN A 311 -23.29 7.32 6.29
CA GLN A 311 -23.83 6.32 7.21
C GLN A 311 -23.07 4.99 7.12
N LYS A 312 -22.65 4.59 5.92
CA LYS A 312 -21.83 3.39 5.71
C LYS A 312 -20.40 3.58 6.24
N LEU A 313 -19.83 4.77 6.09
CA LEU A 313 -18.47 5.11 6.52
C LEU A 313 -18.34 5.24 8.05
N GLU A 314 -19.39 5.66 8.75
CA GLU A 314 -19.36 5.87 10.21
C GLU A 314 -18.86 4.66 11.02
N PRO A 315 -19.45 3.45 10.90
CA PRO A 315 -18.98 2.30 11.67
C PRO A 315 -17.53 1.93 11.34
N TRP A 316 -17.13 2.04 10.07
CA TRP A 316 -15.76 1.81 9.63
C TRP A 316 -14.78 2.83 10.24
N MET A 317 -15.04 4.13 10.11
CA MET A 317 -14.21 5.17 10.70
C MET A 317 -14.11 5.02 12.22
N LEU A 318 -15.23 4.76 12.89
CA LEU A 318 -15.24 4.53 14.33
C LEU A 318 -14.39 3.32 14.73
N SER A 319 -14.49 2.21 13.98
CA SER A 319 -13.67 1.04 14.25
C SER A 319 -12.17 1.34 14.09
N ALA A 320 -11.77 2.19 13.14
CA ALA A 320 -10.38 2.63 12.98
C ALA A 320 -9.86 3.41 14.20
N TYR A 321 -10.63 4.39 14.70
CA TYR A 321 -10.24 5.11 15.92
C TYR A 321 -10.26 4.24 17.17
N ARG A 322 -11.17 3.27 17.25
CA ARG A 322 -11.21 2.31 18.36
C ARG A 322 -9.98 1.43 18.38
N THR A 323 -9.52 0.96 17.22
CA THR A 323 -8.24 0.25 17.09
C THR A 323 -7.07 1.09 17.60
N ARG A 324 -7.00 2.38 17.24
CA ARG A 324 -5.99 3.31 17.78
C ARG A 324 -6.12 3.50 19.31
N SER A 325 -7.33 3.64 19.82
CA SER A 325 -7.60 3.76 21.27
C SER A 325 -7.15 2.52 22.03
N GLN A 326 -7.42 1.33 21.49
CA GLN A 326 -7.04 0.07 22.07
C GLN A 326 -5.52 -0.09 22.08
N TRP A 327 -4.86 0.28 20.99
CA TRP A 327 -3.40 0.27 20.91
C TRP A 327 -2.74 1.16 21.96
N TYR A 328 -3.22 2.39 22.19
CA TYR A 328 -2.71 3.22 23.30
C TYR A 328 -3.02 2.63 24.67
N THR A 329 -4.19 2.01 24.83
CA THR A 329 -4.58 1.34 26.07
C THR A 329 -3.59 0.23 26.44
N GLU A 330 -3.26 -0.62 25.46
CA GLU A 330 -2.31 -1.72 25.65
C GLU A 330 -0.87 -1.22 25.80
N SER A 331 -0.45 -0.26 24.97
CA SER A 331 0.92 0.25 24.94
C SER A 331 1.30 1.03 26.18
N PHE A 332 0.35 1.75 26.78
CA PHE A 332 0.57 2.56 27.99
C PHE A 332 -0.04 1.96 29.26
N GLN A 333 -0.65 0.78 29.16
CA GLN A 333 -1.34 0.12 30.28
C GLN A 333 -2.35 1.05 30.97
N LEU A 334 -3.18 1.72 30.15
CA LEU A 334 -4.11 2.73 30.63
C LEU A 334 -5.17 2.13 31.56
N SER A 335 -5.61 2.91 32.53
CA SER A 335 -6.74 2.53 33.39
C SER A 335 -8.04 2.45 32.59
N ALA A 336 -9.07 1.82 33.17
CA ALA A 336 -10.40 1.75 32.56
C ALA A 336 -11.00 3.15 32.29
N GLU A 337 -10.74 4.12 33.17
CA GLU A 337 -11.22 5.50 33.02
C GLU A 337 -10.51 6.23 31.88
N GLN A 338 -9.19 6.08 31.77
CA GLN A 338 -8.39 6.66 30.68
C GLN A 338 -8.76 6.02 29.32
N THR A 339 -8.99 4.71 29.32
CA THR A 339 -9.48 3.95 28.16
C THR A 339 -10.86 4.47 27.71
N ALA A 340 -11.78 4.70 28.65
CA ALA A 340 -13.10 5.25 28.35
C ALA A 340 -13.01 6.66 27.76
N ALA A 341 -12.11 7.51 28.27
CA ALA A 341 -11.88 8.84 27.72
C ALA A 341 -11.38 8.79 26.26
N LEU A 342 -10.43 7.90 25.94
CA LEU A 342 -9.96 7.71 24.56
C LEU A 342 -11.06 7.15 23.63
N ARG A 343 -11.91 6.23 24.12
CA ARG A 343 -13.05 5.73 23.35
C ARG A 343 -14.10 6.81 23.09
N LEU A 344 -14.30 7.74 24.01
CA LEU A 344 -15.16 8.91 23.79
C LEU A 344 -14.54 9.87 22.77
N ALA A 345 -13.24 10.12 22.87
CA ALA A 345 -12.50 10.91 21.89
C ALA A 345 -12.58 10.30 20.48
N ALA A 346 -12.53 8.97 20.37
CA ALA A 346 -12.74 8.25 19.11
C ALA A 346 -14.10 8.56 18.47
N LEU A 347 -15.19 8.55 19.26
CA LEU A 347 -16.53 8.91 18.78
C LEU A 347 -16.58 10.36 18.27
N GLY A 348 -16.02 11.29 19.05
CA GLY A 348 -15.96 12.70 18.67
C GLY A 348 -15.12 12.94 17.40
N ALA A 349 -13.97 12.27 17.30
CA ALA A 349 -13.10 12.33 16.11
C ALA A 349 -13.78 11.77 14.86
N THR A 350 -14.51 10.65 14.98
CA THR A 350 -15.34 10.11 13.88
C THR A 350 -16.39 11.11 13.43
N SER A 351 -17.19 11.64 14.37
CA SER A 351 -18.27 12.58 14.06
C SER A 351 -17.73 13.86 13.40
N SER A 352 -16.65 14.41 13.94
CA SER A 352 -15.98 15.60 13.38
C SER A 352 -15.38 15.32 12.01
N GLY A 353 -14.74 14.16 11.82
CA GLY A 353 -14.14 13.77 10.54
C GLY A 353 -15.18 13.58 9.44
N LEU A 354 -16.29 12.90 9.74
CA LEU A 354 -17.40 12.73 8.79
C LEU A 354 -18.10 14.03 8.45
N ARG A 355 -18.27 14.94 9.42
CA ARG A 355 -18.80 16.28 9.14
C ARG A 355 -17.89 17.03 8.16
N GLY A 356 -16.59 17.12 8.46
CA GLY A 356 -15.63 17.80 7.59
C GLY A 356 -15.57 17.19 6.19
N TRP A 357 -15.64 15.85 6.08
CA TRP A 357 -15.72 15.18 4.79
C TRP A 357 -17.00 15.53 4.01
N ARG A 358 -18.17 15.50 4.66
CA ARG A 358 -19.44 15.90 4.01
C ARG A 358 -19.39 17.33 3.51
N ASP A 359 -18.87 18.26 4.32
CA ASP A 359 -18.72 19.66 3.94
C ASP A 359 -17.81 19.80 2.69
N GLN A 360 -16.73 19.01 2.60
CA GLN A 360 -15.88 18.95 1.40
C GLN A 360 -16.63 18.39 0.18
N CYS A 361 -17.43 17.33 0.36
CA CYS A 361 -18.24 16.77 -0.71
C CYS A 361 -19.31 17.75 -1.20
N TYR A 362 -20.00 18.45 -0.30
CA TYR A 362 -20.99 19.47 -0.65
C TYR A 362 -20.35 20.63 -1.41
N ASN A 363 -19.20 21.13 -0.98
CA ASN A 363 -18.45 22.14 -1.74
C ASN A 363 -18.06 21.65 -3.16
N THR A 364 -17.68 20.37 -3.29
CA THR A 364 -17.36 19.78 -4.60
C THR A 364 -18.62 19.68 -5.48
N ILE A 365 -19.74 19.25 -4.90
CA ILE A 365 -21.05 19.17 -5.56
C ILE A 365 -21.48 20.56 -6.04
N ASP A 366 -21.40 21.59 -5.21
CA ASP A 366 -21.75 22.96 -5.57
C ASP A 366 -20.90 23.46 -6.75
N GLN A 367 -19.60 23.14 -6.77
CA GLN A 367 -18.70 23.47 -7.89
C GLN A 367 -19.12 22.75 -9.17
N MET A 368 -19.47 21.46 -9.08
CA MET A 368 -19.88 20.66 -10.23
C MET A 368 -21.28 21.05 -10.74
N GLU A 369 -22.18 21.48 -9.86
CA GLU A 369 -23.48 22.03 -10.25
C GLU A 369 -23.31 23.35 -11.01
N ASN A 370 -22.47 24.26 -10.51
CA ASN A 370 -22.12 25.49 -11.22
C ASN A 370 -21.51 25.18 -12.60
N HIS A 371 -20.65 24.16 -12.69
CA HIS A 371 -20.09 23.69 -13.96
C HIS A 371 -21.20 23.19 -14.90
N ARG A 372 -22.16 22.39 -14.40
CA ARG A 372 -23.31 21.91 -15.18
C ARG A 372 -24.15 23.04 -15.75
N GLN A 373 -24.37 24.10 -14.97
CA GLN A 373 -25.17 25.26 -15.39
C GLN A 373 -24.46 26.12 -16.45
N GLN A 374 -23.12 26.22 -16.39
CA GLN A 374 -22.31 26.98 -17.35
C GLN A 374 -22.23 26.31 -18.73
N PHE A 375 -22.28 24.98 -18.78
CA PHE A 375 -22.32 24.21 -20.03
C PHE A 375 -23.78 23.90 -20.42
N ALA A 376 -24.50 24.94 -20.88
CA ALA A 376 -25.90 24.88 -21.32
C ALA A 376 -26.15 24.05 -22.62
N GLY A 377 -25.42 22.93 -22.81
CA GLY A 377 -25.41 22.10 -24.01
C GLY A 377 -25.06 20.61 -23.82
N GLY A 378 -25.04 20.08 -22.59
CA GLY A 378 -25.20 18.63 -22.39
C GLY A 378 -23.99 17.73 -22.67
N GLY A 379 -22.81 18.07 -22.14
CA GLY A 379 -21.72 17.10 -22.05
C GLY A 379 -21.96 16.13 -20.89
N ASN A 380 -21.85 14.82 -21.14
CA ASN A 380 -21.76 13.84 -20.06
C ASN A 380 -20.43 14.02 -19.34
N PHE A 381 -20.46 14.32 -18.05
CA PHE A 381 -19.26 14.38 -17.21
C PHE A 381 -19.45 13.52 -15.96
N SER A 382 -18.34 13.07 -15.40
CA SER A 382 -18.29 12.39 -14.12
C SER A 382 -17.22 13.02 -13.25
N PHE A 383 -17.42 12.94 -11.94
CA PHE A 383 -16.46 13.42 -10.94
C PHE A 383 -16.40 12.44 -9.78
N GLY A 384 -15.25 12.40 -9.11
CA GLY A 384 -15.05 11.56 -7.94
C GLY A 384 -15.13 12.39 -6.67
N LEU A 385 -15.65 11.79 -5.60
CA LEU A 385 -15.48 12.28 -4.24
C LEU A 385 -14.34 11.51 -3.57
N THR A 386 -13.48 12.21 -2.84
CA THR A 386 -12.40 11.56 -2.08
C THR A 386 -12.97 10.92 -0.81
N ARG A 387 -12.60 9.68 -0.51
CA ARG A 387 -12.94 9.02 0.77
C ARG A 387 -12.31 9.76 1.96
N PRO A 388 -12.93 9.77 3.16
CA PRO A 388 -12.25 10.25 4.36
C PRO A 388 -10.97 9.45 4.62
N ASP A 389 -9.86 10.15 4.84
CA ASP A 389 -8.61 9.51 5.22
C ASP A 389 -8.49 9.40 6.75
N VAL A 390 -8.88 8.24 7.28
CA VAL A 390 -8.74 7.93 8.72
C VAL A 390 -7.29 7.76 9.18
N TYR A 391 -6.34 7.65 8.25
CA TYR A 391 -4.93 7.41 8.53
C TYR A 391 -4.08 8.68 8.46
N SER A 392 -4.47 9.68 7.65
CA SER A 392 -3.93 11.05 7.73
C SER A 392 -4.03 11.64 9.13
N GLN A 393 -5.01 11.20 9.92
CA GLN A 393 -5.21 11.60 11.32
C GLN A 393 -4.14 11.06 12.28
N HIS A 394 -3.26 10.17 11.82
CA HIS A 394 -2.06 9.82 12.57
C HIS A 394 -1.02 10.94 12.50
N GLU A 395 -0.91 11.59 11.36
CA GLU A 395 -0.01 12.71 11.12
C GLU A 395 -0.62 14.03 11.62
N ASN A 396 -1.90 14.23 11.33
CA ASN A 396 -2.69 15.41 11.69
C ASN A 396 -3.96 15.01 12.46
N PRO A 397 -3.85 14.64 13.75
CA PRO A 397 -5.01 14.22 14.54
C PRO A 397 -6.04 15.35 14.68
N SER A 398 -7.32 15.00 14.72
CA SER A 398 -8.37 15.96 15.09
C SER A 398 -8.08 16.63 16.43
N ALA A 399 -8.49 17.89 16.59
CA ALA A 399 -8.34 18.62 17.85
C ALA A 399 -8.98 17.89 19.03
N ILE A 400 -10.09 17.17 18.81
CA ILE A 400 -10.76 16.35 19.83
C ILE A 400 -9.82 15.23 20.31
N TRP A 401 -9.17 14.53 19.38
CA TRP A 401 -8.23 13.46 19.73
C TRP A 401 -7.00 14.02 20.45
N GLN A 402 -6.42 15.10 19.94
CA GLN A 402 -5.23 15.71 20.54
C GLN A 402 -5.51 16.21 21.95
N ASN A 403 -6.64 16.89 22.17
CA ASN A 403 -7.06 17.34 23.50
C ASN A 403 -7.20 16.17 24.49
N ALA A 404 -7.71 15.02 24.06
CA ALA A 404 -7.81 13.84 24.92
C ALA A 404 -6.43 13.28 25.30
N ILE A 405 -5.49 13.23 24.35
CA ILE A 405 -4.10 12.83 24.60
C ILE A 405 -3.43 13.78 25.60
N ASP A 406 -3.64 15.08 25.45
CA ASP A 406 -3.05 16.10 26.31
C ASP A 406 -3.65 16.07 27.73
N GLN A 407 -4.98 15.93 27.85
CA GLN A 407 -5.65 15.80 29.15
C GLN A 407 -5.22 14.54 29.92
N LEU A 408 -4.90 13.46 29.20
CA LEU A 408 -4.37 12.23 29.81
C LEU A 408 -2.86 12.30 30.08
N SER A 409 -2.21 13.43 29.77
CA SER A 409 -0.76 13.62 29.90
C SER A 409 0.06 12.59 29.11
N LEU A 410 -0.48 12.12 27.98
CA LEU A 410 0.14 11.09 27.14
C LEU A 410 0.98 11.68 25.99
N GLY A 411 1.00 13.00 25.81
CA GLY A 411 1.59 13.67 24.63
C GLY A 411 3.01 13.19 24.28
N GLN A 412 3.94 13.24 25.24
CA GLN A 412 5.33 12.81 25.00
C GLN A 412 5.43 11.30 24.69
N GLN A 413 4.74 10.46 25.47
CA GLN A 413 4.76 9.00 25.26
C GLN A 413 4.13 8.61 23.92
N ALA A 414 3.04 9.26 23.54
CA ALA A 414 2.38 9.09 22.24
C ALA A 414 3.29 9.47 21.07
N GLN A 415 4.05 10.55 21.21
CA GLN A 415 5.02 10.97 20.21
C GLN A 415 6.19 9.98 20.10
N THR A 416 6.78 9.56 21.22
CA THR A 416 7.86 8.55 21.21
C THR A 416 7.39 7.23 20.58
N LEU A 417 6.18 6.76 20.91
CA LEU A 417 5.64 5.53 20.35
C LEU A 417 5.38 5.65 18.83
N LYS A 418 4.94 6.82 18.38
CA LYS A 418 4.79 7.15 16.95
C LYS A 418 6.15 7.13 16.23
N GLU A 419 7.18 7.74 16.81
CA GLU A 419 8.54 7.75 16.26
C GLU A 419 9.14 6.34 16.18
N GLN A 420 8.97 5.52 17.22
CA GLN A 420 9.40 4.12 17.22
C GLN A 420 8.75 3.32 16.08
N ARG A 421 7.46 3.57 15.82
CA ARG A 421 6.75 2.90 14.73
C ARG A 421 7.19 3.38 13.36
N LYS A 422 7.41 4.69 13.19
CA LYS A 422 7.99 5.25 11.96
C LYS A 422 9.38 4.68 11.68
N GLU A 423 10.23 4.57 12.70
CA GLU A 423 11.57 4.00 12.53
C GLU A 423 11.49 2.51 12.19
N ARG A 424 10.66 1.72 12.88
CA ARG A 424 10.44 0.30 12.54
C ARG A 424 10.00 0.14 11.09
N ARG A 425 9.04 0.97 10.66
CA ARG A 425 8.54 0.96 9.28
C ARG A 425 9.66 1.25 8.29
N ARG A 426 10.48 2.27 8.56
CA ARG A 426 11.62 2.64 7.73
C ARG A 426 12.67 1.53 7.66
N GLN A 427 12.91 0.80 8.74
CA GLN A 427 13.76 -0.39 8.74
C GLN A 427 13.19 -1.48 7.83
N ALA A 428 11.89 -1.78 7.95
CA ALA A 428 11.22 -2.78 7.11
C ALA A 428 11.23 -2.39 5.62
N ASP A 429 11.01 -1.11 5.30
CA ASP A 429 11.14 -0.58 3.94
C ASP A 429 12.58 -0.78 3.41
N SER A 430 13.60 -0.50 4.24
CA SER A 430 15.00 -0.72 3.88
C SER A 430 15.34 -2.18 3.63
N HIS A 431 14.82 -3.09 4.46
CA HIS A 431 14.99 -4.52 4.27
C HIS A 431 14.29 -4.98 2.98
N CYS A 432 13.05 -4.55 2.75
CA CYS A 432 12.29 -4.85 1.55
C CYS A 432 13.01 -4.42 0.27
N VAL A 433 13.49 -3.17 0.23
CA VAL A 433 14.25 -2.66 -0.93
C VAL A 433 15.56 -3.42 -1.13
N THR A 434 16.25 -3.81 -0.05
CA THR A 434 17.44 -4.66 -0.15
C THR A 434 17.11 -6.03 -0.77
N ALA A 435 15.98 -6.65 -0.37
CA ALA A 435 15.52 -7.90 -0.97
C ALA A 435 15.09 -7.75 -2.44
N LEU A 436 14.48 -6.63 -2.81
CA LEU A 436 14.18 -6.31 -4.20
C LEU A 436 15.45 -6.11 -5.05
N LEU A 437 16.44 -5.39 -4.51
CA LEU A 437 17.74 -5.21 -5.18
C LEU A 437 18.49 -6.54 -5.31
N ASP A 438 18.43 -7.40 -4.29
CA ASP A 438 19.01 -8.73 -4.32
C ASP A 438 18.46 -9.59 -5.47
N GLN A 439 17.20 -9.42 -5.87
CA GLN A 439 16.60 -10.15 -7.00
C GLN A 439 17.38 -9.98 -8.31
N GLU A 440 17.92 -8.78 -8.57
CA GLU A 440 18.72 -8.47 -9.77
C GLU A 440 20.23 -8.51 -9.52
N LEU A 441 20.69 -8.10 -8.33
CA LEU A 441 22.12 -8.01 -8.01
C LEU A 441 22.74 -9.34 -7.58
N TRP A 442 21.94 -10.34 -7.16
CA TRP A 442 22.46 -11.61 -6.64
C TRP A 442 23.48 -11.38 -5.51
N LEU A 443 23.04 -10.74 -4.42
CA LEU A 443 23.92 -10.30 -3.33
C LEU A 443 24.32 -11.47 -2.44
N LEU A 444 25.58 -11.45 -2.00
CA LEU A 444 26.06 -12.25 -0.88
C LEU A 444 25.51 -11.70 0.45
N PRO A 445 25.41 -12.53 1.51
CA PRO A 445 24.87 -12.09 2.81
C PRO A 445 25.54 -10.82 3.36
N GLU A 446 26.87 -10.73 3.29
CA GLU A 446 27.64 -9.56 3.74
C GLU A 446 27.37 -8.30 2.89
N GLN A 447 27.07 -8.48 1.60
CA GLN A 447 26.72 -7.37 0.71
C GLN A 447 25.32 -6.85 1.02
N ARG A 448 24.37 -7.74 1.38
CA ARG A 448 23.01 -7.32 1.78
C ARG A 448 23.04 -6.40 2.99
N GLU A 449 23.91 -6.66 3.97
CA GLU A 449 24.08 -5.79 5.13
C GLU A 449 24.61 -4.39 4.75
N ALA A 450 25.59 -4.32 3.84
CA ALA A 450 26.13 -3.06 3.34
C ALA A 450 25.08 -2.28 2.53
N ILE A 451 24.41 -2.95 1.59
CA ILE A 451 23.34 -2.36 0.78
C ILE A 451 22.15 -1.92 1.64
N ARG A 452 21.82 -2.64 2.72
CA ARG A 452 20.78 -2.21 3.66
C ARG A 452 21.14 -0.88 4.31
N LYS A 453 22.38 -0.69 4.76
CA LYS A 453 22.81 0.60 5.35
C LYS A 453 22.67 1.75 4.36
N ILE A 454 23.14 1.55 3.13
CA ILE A 454 23.01 2.53 2.03
C ILE A 454 21.53 2.84 1.75
N THR A 455 20.69 1.80 1.73
CA THR A 455 19.25 1.94 1.52
C THR A 455 18.62 2.76 2.64
N LEU A 456 18.90 2.41 3.90
CA LEU A 456 18.38 3.14 5.05
C LEU A 456 18.78 4.62 4.99
N GLU A 457 20.03 4.95 4.66
CA GLU A 457 20.52 6.33 4.56
C GLU A 457 19.83 7.16 3.47
N THR A 458 19.36 6.53 2.40
CA THR A 458 18.77 7.20 1.23
C THR A 458 17.25 7.24 1.25
N LEU A 459 16.59 6.38 2.02
CA LEU A 459 15.14 6.41 2.19
C LEU A 459 14.65 7.73 2.83
N PRO A 460 13.50 8.26 2.41
CA PRO A 460 12.95 9.49 2.95
C PRO A 460 12.66 9.35 4.46
N LYS A 461 12.87 10.44 5.20
CA LYS A 461 12.67 10.46 6.67
C LYS A 461 11.20 10.57 7.05
N GLN A 462 10.39 11.13 6.16
CA GLN A 462 8.94 11.22 6.29
C GLN A 462 8.32 10.29 5.26
N GLU A 463 7.21 9.64 5.58
CA GLU A 463 6.48 8.78 4.65
C GLU A 463 5.70 9.66 3.65
N PRO A 464 6.13 9.79 2.38
CA PRO A 464 5.43 10.62 1.40
C PRO A 464 4.31 9.85 0.67
N PHE A 465 4.05 8.59 1.04
CA PHE A 465 3.46 7.61 0.11
C PHE A 465 1.97 7.34 0.29
N ASP A 466 1.26 8.02 1.21
CA ASP A 466 -0.19 7.82 1.37
C ASP A 466 -0.97 8.08 0.07
N HIS A 467 -0.48 8.98 -0.79
CA HIS A 467 -1.07 9.28 -2.10
C HIS A 467 -0.59 8.37 -3.24
N TYR A 468 0.40 7.52 -3.00
CA TYR A 468 1.08 6.70 -4.01
C TYR A 468 1.09 5.21 -3.66
N ASP A 469 0.10 4.72 -2.92
CA ASP A 469 0.07 3.30 -2.47
C ASP A 469 0.17 2.28 -3.63
N TYR A 470 -0.27 2.66 -4.84
CA TYR A 470 -0.17 1.86 -6.08
C TYR A 470 1.18 1.97 -6.81
N PHE A 471 2.15 2.69 -6.24
CA PHE A 471 3.50 2.89 -6.82
C PHE A 471 4.62 2.97 -5.76
N ARG A 472 4.26 2.82 -4.47
CA ARG A 472 5.14 2.96 -3.30
C ARG A 472 6.45 2.21 -3.45
N ASP A 473 6.39 0.95 -3.86
CA ASP A 473 7.57 0.07 -3.87
C ASP A 473 8.60 0.51 -4.92
N ILE A 474 8.19 1.14 -6.03
CA ILE A 474 9.15 1.74 -6.97
C ILE A 474 9.78 3.00 -6.41
N ILE A 475 9.02 3.83 -5.70
CA ILE A 475 9.60 5.03 -5.09
C ILE A 475 10.64 4.61 -4.05
N LEU A 476 10.32 3.64 -3.20
CA LEU A 476 11.26 3.06 -2.24
C LEU A 476 12.49 2.47 -2.95
N PHE A 477 12.29 1.70 -4.03
CA PHE A 477 13.38 1.08 -4.80
C PHE A 477 14.29 2.10 -5.49
N CYS A 478 13.73 3.19 -6.02
CA CYS A 478 14.50 4.18 -6.78
C CYS A 478 15.38 5.05 -5.87
N CYS A 479 15.01 5.25 -4.61
CA CYS A 479 15.74 6.11 -3.66
C CYS A 479 17.23 5.71 -3.54
N PRO A 480 17.60 4.49 -3.13
CA PRO A 480 19.00 4.11 -3.06
C PRO A 480 19.68 4.14 -4.43
N VAL A 481 19.01 3.64 -5.46
CA VAL A 481 19.58 3.54 -6.81
C VAL A 481 20.01 4.90 -7.37
N LEU A 482 19.28 5.96 -7.05
CA LEU A 482 19.53 7.33 -7.54
C LEU A 482 20.32 8.22 -6.57
N LEU A 483 20.16 8.02 -5.26
CA LEU A 483 20.64 8.96 -4.24
C LEU A 483 21.87 8.46 -3.48
N ALA A 484 22.20 7.17 -3.56
CA ALA A 484 23.36 6.64 -2.87
C ALA A 484 24.67 7.20 -3.41
N ASP A 485 25.67 7.32 -2.53
CA ASP A 485 27.05 7.59 -2.94
C ASP A 485 27.59 6.41 -3.77
N LEU A 486 27.87 6.68 -5.05
CA LEU A 486 28.31 5.67 -6.00
C LEU A 486 29.66 5.04 -5.62
N ASP A 487 30.54 5.76 -4.92
CA ASP A 487 31.82 5.19 -4.50
C ASP A 487 31.62 4.19 -3.35
N VAL A 488 30.70 4.47 -2.43
CA VAL A 488 30.31 3.54 -1.36
C VAL A 488 29.62 2.31 -1.94
N VAL A 489 28.72 2.50 -2.91
CA VAL A 489 28.05 1.37 -3.61
C VAL A 489 29.09 0.52 -4.34
N ARG A 490 30.01 1.14 -5.08
CA ARG A 490 31.07 0.42 -5.83
C ARG A 490 31.96 -0.40 -4.91
N GLN A 491 32.28 0.09 -3.72
CA GLN A 491 33.07 -0.66 -2.73
C GLN A 491 32.31 -1.83 -2.11
N SER A 492 30.98 -1.78 -2.13
CA SER A 492 30.12 -2.79 -1.50
C SER A 492 29.73 -3.94 -2.44
N LEU A 493 29.95 -3.78 -3.75
CA LEU A 493 29.50 -4.70 -4.80
C LEU A 493 30.69 -5.23 -5.62
N SER A 494 30.50 -6.39 -6.26
CA SER A 494 31.41 -6.82 -7.34
C SER A 494 31.28 -5.90 -8.55
N ALA A 495 32.24 -5.94 -9.47
CA ALA A 495 32.18 -5.16 -10.71
C ALA A 495 30.90 -5.47 -11.52
N GLU A 496 30.54 -6.75 -11.65
CA GLU A 496 29.36 -7.20 -12.39
C GLU A 496 28.05 -6.74 -11.71
N GLN A 497 28.00 -6.76 -10.39
CA GLN A 497 26.84 -6.28 -9.63
C GLN A 497 26.71 -4.76 -9.70
N PHE A 498 27.83 -4.03 -9.68
CA PHE A 498 27.84 -2.58 -9.86
C PHE A 498 27.33 -2.17 -11.25
N GLU A 499 27.66 -2.93 -12.30
CA GLU A 499 27.09 -2.72 -13.64
C GLU A 499 25.57 -2.91 -13.68
N VAL A 500 25.04 -3.90 -12.97
CA VAL A 500 23.58 -4.06 -12.79
C VAL A 500 23.00 -2.83 -12.08
N TRP A 501 23.61 -2.36 -10.99
CA TRP A 501 23.17 -1.16 -10.28
C TRP A 501 23.08 0.06 -11.21
N GLN A 502 24.15 0.33 -11.97
CA GLN A 502 24.19 1.44 -12.93
C GLN A 502 23.16 1.27 -14.05
N GLY A 503 23.00 0.06 -14.56
CA GLY A 503 21.99 -0.25 -15.57
C GLY A 503 20.56 -0.03 -15.07
N THR A 504 20.29 -0.37 -13.81
CA THR A 504 18.99 -0.13 -13.17
C THR A 504 18.78 1.37 -12.93
N ALA A 505 19.81 2.12 -12.52
CA ALA A 505 19.72 3.57 -12.37
C ALA A 505 19.37 4.29 -13.68
N GLN A 506 19.89 3.80 -14.82
CA GLN A 506 19.60 4.36 -16.15
C GLN A 506 18.13 4.24 -16.57
N LEU A 507 17.33 3.39 -15.91
CA LEU A 507 15.89 3.30 -16.14
C LEU A 507 15.15 4.53 -15.64
N PHE A 508 15.75 5.27 -14.71
CA PHE A 508 15.19 6.48 -14.11
C PHE A 508 15.92 7.71 -14.63
N ARG A 509 15.18 8.69 -15.15
CA ARG A 509 15.71 10.02 -15.44
C ARG A 509 15.50 10.90 -14.22
N TYR A 510 16.59 11.31 -13.59
CA TYR A 510 16.53 12.13 -12.38
C TYR A 510 16.99 13.56 -12.66
N ASN A 511 16.05 14.51 -12.56
CA ASN A 511 16.35 15.93 -12.56
C ASN A 511 16.64 16.37 -11.11
N LYS A 512 17.92 16.66 -10.84
CA LYS A 512 18.40 17.07 -9.51
C LYS A 512 17.83 18.41 -9.04
N ASP A 513 17.62 19.34 -9.97
CA ASP A 513 17.21 20.72 -9.64
C ASP A 513 15.80 20.74 -9.04
N ASN A 514 14.90 19.93 -9.59
CA ASN A 514 13.50 19.85 -9.15
C ASN A 514 13.17 18.53 -8.42
N ARG A 515 14.18 17.70 -8.16
CA ARG A 515 14.06 16.34 -7.59
C ARG A 515 13.02 15.47 -8.30
N LEU A 516 12.79 15.73 -9.59
CA LEU A 516 11.80 15.03 -10.40
C LEU A 516 12.44 13.76 -10.96
N VAL A 517 11.82 12.63 -10.71
CA VAL A 517 12.16 11.34 -11.31
C VAL A 517 11.15 11.04 -12.40
N GLU A 518 11.64 10.73 -13.59
CA GLU A 518 10.86 10.21 -14.69
C GLU A 518 11.22 8.74 -14.90
N LEU A 519 10.22 7.86 -14.86
CA LEU A 519 10.38 6.47 -15.24
C LEU A 519 9.70 6.29 -16.60
N ASN A 520 10.51 5.94 -17.61
CA ASN A 520 9.97 5.60 -18.92
C ASN A 520 9.56 4.12 -18.90
N LEU A 521 8.26 3.88 -18.97
CA LEU A 521 7.68 2.55 -18.83
C LEU A 521 7.57 1.82 -20.16
N GLN A 522 8.11 2.40 -21.24
CA GLN A 522 8.02 1.93 -22.62
C GLN A 522 6.57 1.88 -23.15
N ASP A 523 5.70 1.04 -22.58
CA ASP A 523 4.35 0.72 -23.07
C ASP A 523 3.20 1.33 -22.24
N GLN A 524 3.46 1.86 -21.04
CA GLN A 524 2.45 2.51 -20.19
C GLN A 524 2.62 4.05 -20.09
N GLY A 525 3.44 4.63 -20.97
CA GLY A 525 3.76 6.04 -20.97
C GLY A 525 4.93 6.39 -20.07
N GLN A 526 4.99 7.66 -19.67
CA GLN A 526 6.02 8.20 -18.81
C GLN A 526 5.37 8.58 -17.48
N TRP A 527 5.93 8.10 -16.38
CA TRP A 527 5.48 8.50 -15.05
C TRP A 527 6.50 9.41 -14.40
N THR A 528 6.01 10.44 -13.71
CA THR A 528 6.86 11.43 -13.05
C THR A 528 6.45 11.64 -11.60
N PHE A 529 7.43 11.72 -10.71
CA PHE A 529 7.21 11.95 -9.28
C PHE A 529 8.38 12.71 -8.67
N GLN A 530 8.14 13.38 -7.55
CA GLN A 530 9.17 14.13 -6.83
C GLN A 530 9.69 13.31 -5.65
N LEU A 531 11.01 13.26 -5.50
CA LEU A 531 11.66 12.73 -4.31
C LEU A 531 11.74 13.82 -3.24
N ASN A 532 10.84 13.75 -2.26
CA ASN A 532 10.90 14.57 -1.05
C ASN A 532 11.88 13.93 -0.07
N GLN A 533 12.93 14.66 0.34
CA GLN A 533 13.90 14.21 1.35
C GLN A 533 13.59 14.82 2.71
#